data_AF-A0A9D6TP95-F1
#
_entry.id   AF-A0A9D6TP95-F1
#
_cell.length_a   1.000
_cell.length_b   1.000
_cell.length_c   1.000
_cell.angle_alpha   90.00
_cell.angle_beta   90.00
_cell.angle_gamma   90.00
#
_symmetry.space_group_name_H-M   'P 1'
#
loop_
_entity.id
_entity.type
_entity.pdbx_description
1 polymer ?
#
loop_
_entity_poly.entity_id
_entity_poly.type
_entity_poly.pdbx_seq_one_letter_code
_entity_poly.pdbx_strand_id
1 'polypeptide(L)'
;MRSSLFSATLFAMAFLNLAVLPATAKPLFVTANAARGGDGTSWDRALPALAPALAAARAGDAIWVRAGTLELDDTVRVSSGVALYGGFAGSETSPDARRAINFANETVLRIRRADASVVEISDAHDVRLDGFTFTGADGRPGVVLRRCPATVVLANCRIARNTAPEAGAGLCIRDRSQPQLRNVQLADNHATGDANGGGLLIDATSGVDWIDGIINGNIADGPRAGGALILSSSAVPTRLLRCDFYFNESGASGSALDVTGTLDLRDSVICSNLARTAAPGLPLAIHGEASRVVLSGSSYIIGNLSDRAAPRFASAVEGKEHCELRDDAFVSEKETGPAELTLFTQRNDLHTVMPDVFAPPLTTGEPAPGRWVRQTLPSRAGTAAYHCVYLPLDWQPGKKYPLLVGFPGNGPFRNRFGDRSGGMPEDNPMGIGVSGGRGFVVLGLGYLDSRKNLQPTGNWWGDVVATIAYTKDAVRFACEHYGADPTRVVLFGFSRSAIGASFIGLHDDTIAPLWRAFLCYDGWESQADMARNWYRHDQSSYHYDPKDFDGTGVARRFQRLAGRPLFILGGRGEIEKLNATLHWPVELLAKPHRNHNVSWALRATPERAQVRAWLERVLAPPAR
;
A
#
# COMPACT_ATOMS: atom_id res chain seq x y z
N MET A 1 22.99 -47.33 9.26
CA MET A 1 21.59 -47.80 9.18
C MET A 1 20.89 -47.46 10.48
N ARG A 2 19.60 -47.06 10.40
CA ARG A 2 18.69 -46.44 11.40
C ARG A 2 18.64 -44.90 11.29
N SER A 3 17.84 -44.30 10.39
CA SER A 3 16.37 -44.11 10.36
C SER A 3 15.86 -43.27 11.53
N SER A 4 15.76 -41.94 11.37
CA SER A 4 14.55 -41.19 10.94
C SER A 4 13.56 -40.93 12.08
N LEU A 5 13.32 -39.65 12.38
CA LEU A 5 12.01 -39.05 12.73
C LEU A 5 12.25 -37.59 13.17
N PHE A 6 12.55 -36.71 12.20
CA PHE A 6 12.24 -35.29 12.37
C PHE A 6 10.85 -35.08 11.79
N SER A 7 9.88 -34.86 12.68
CA SER A 7 8.49 -34.58 12.35
C SER A 7 8.42 -33.21 11.65
N ALA A 8 8.38 -33.22 10.32
CA ALA A 8 8.00 -32.06 9.53
C ALA A 8 6.48 -31.87 9.68
N THR A 9 6.07 -31.05 10.65
CA THR A 9 4.66 -30.67 10.77
C THR A 9 4.35 -29.66 9.67
N LEU A 10 3.85 -30.18 8.55
CA LEU A 10 3.24 -29.43 7.46
C LEU A 10 1.92 -28.82 7.99
N PHE A 11 1.97 -27.63 8.61
CA PHE A 11 0.74 -26.93 8.98
C PHE A 11 0.17 -26.24 7.75
N ALA A 12 -0.93 -26.78 7.26
CA ALA A 12 -1.72 -26.23 6.19
C ALA A 12 -2.12 -24.78 6.51
N MET A 13 -1.74 -23.89 5.60
CA MET A 13 -2.16 -22.50 5.54
C MET A 13 -3.69 -22.44 5.38
N ALA A 14 -4.42 -22.20 6.47
CA ALA A 14 -5.84 -21.85 6.43
C ALA A 14 -6.00 -20.41 5.90
N PHE A 15 -5.86 -20.23 4.59
CA PHE A 15 -6.27 -19.02 3.88
C PHE A 15 -7.69 -19.19 3.34
N LEU A 16 -8.67 -19.24 4.24
CA LEU A 16 -10.03 -18.80 3.96
C LEU A 16 -10.83 -18.81 5.26
N ASN A 17 -11.17 -17.61 5.75
CA ASN A 17 -12.42 -17.40 6.49
C ASN A 17 -12.78 -15.93 6.33
N LEU A 18 -13.37 -15.61 5.18
CA LEU A 18 -14.37 -14.56 5.12
C LEU A 18 -15.52 -15.02 6.03
N ALA A 19 -15.45 -14.70 7.31
CA ALA A 19 -16.65 -14.69 8.15
C ALA A 19 -17.53 -13.54 7.65
N VAL A 20 -18.20 -13.76 6.52
CA VAL A 20 -19.35 -12.97 6.12
C VAL A 20 -20.46 -13.45 7.04
N LEU A 21 -20.78 -12.66 8.05
CA LEU A 21 -22.06 -12.80 8.73
C LEU A 21 -23.17 -12.72 7.67
N PRO A 22 -24.19 -13.59 7.71
CA PRO A 22 -25.23 -13.62 6.70
C PRO A 22 -25.95 -12.27 6.65
N ALA A 23 -25.80 -11.57 5.51
CA ALA A 23 -26.47 -10.31 5.19
C ALA A 23 -27.99 -10.51 5.03
N THR A 24 -28.70 -10.63 6.14
CA THR A 24 -30.18 -10.76 6.13
C THR A 24 -30.90 -9.69 6.94
N ALA A 25 -30.19 -8.83 7.68
CA ALA A 25 -30.76 -7.66 8.34
C ALA A 25 -30.38 -6.36 7.61
N LYS A 26 -31.35 -5.46 7.41
CA LYS A 26 -31.10 -4.12 6.88
C LYS A 26 -30.21 -3.34 7.87
N PRO A 27 -29.17 -2.62 7.41
CA PRO A 27 -28.27 -1.91 8.31
C PRO A 27 -28.97 -0.75 9.03
N LEU A 28 -28.48 -0.42 10.22
CA LEU A 28 -28.82 0.81 10.92
C LEU A 28 -27.90 1.94 10.48
N PHE A 29 -28.46 3.09 10.11
CA PHE A 29 -27.70 4.23 9.58
C PHE A 29 -27.49 5.31 10.65
N VAL A 30 -26.26 5.83 10.75
CA VAL A 30 -25.85 6.83 11.74
C VAL A 30 -25.10 7.98 11.09
N THR A 31 -25.38 9.22 11.51
CA THR A 31 -24.58 10.39 11.11
C THR A 31 -24.66 11.50 12.16
N ALA A 32 -23.56 12.25 12.33
CA ALA A 32 -23.51 13.43 13.19
C ALA A 32 -24.50 14.54 12.76
N ASN A 33 -24.91 14.54 11.48
CA ASN A 33 -25.77 15.57 10.89
C ASN A 33 -27.20 15.05 10.62
N ALA A 34 -27.72 14.18 11.49
CA ALA A 34 -29.02 13.55 11.27
C ALA A 34 -30.18 14.54 11.44
N ALA A 35 -31.25 14.32 10.68
CA ALA A 35 -32.51 15.03 10.87
C ALA A 35 -33.15 14.65 12.22
N ARG A 36 -33.94 15.56 12.81
CA ARG A 36 -34.67 15.28 14.05
C ARG A 36 -35.64 14.11 13.85
N GLY A 37 -35.63 13.15 14.77
CA GLY A 37 -36.57 12.03 14.78
C GLY A 37 -36.27 10.91 13.77
N GLY A 38 -35.02 10.80 13.30
CA GLY A 38 -34.56 9.63 12.53
C GLY A 38 -34.61 8.33 13.36
N ASP A 39 -34.94 7.22 12.69
CA ASP A 39 -35.13 5.88 13.26
C ASP A 39 -34.04 4.88 12.86
N GLY A 40 -33.05 5.31 12.07
CA GLY A 40 -31.93 4.51 11.62
C GLY A 40 -32.22 3.61 10.42
N THR A 41 -33.39 3.70 9.78
CA THR A 41 -33.77 2.78 8.69
C THR A 41 -33.20 3.11 7.31
N SER A 42 -32.65 4.33 7.14
CA SER A 42 -32.02 4.82 5.90
C SER A 42 -31.09 6.01 6.21
N TRP A 43 -30.29 6.47 5.24
CA TRP A 43 -29.48 7.69 5.41
C TRP A 43 -30.33 8.94 5.71
N ASP A 44 -31.50 9.09 5.08
CA ASP A 44 -32.42 10.22 5.32
C ASP A 44 -33.08 10.16 6.71
N ARG A 45 -33.22 8.95 7.24
CA ARG A 45 -33.79 8.68 8.57
C ARG A 45 -32.72 8.25 9.57
N ALA A 46 -31.45 8.60 9.35
CA ALA A 46 -30.34 8.13 10.17
C ALA A 46 -30.46 8.59 11.64
N LEU A 47 -29.87 7.82 12.56
CA LEU A 47 -29.76 8.18 13.97
C LEU A 47 -28.67 9.25 14.16
N PRO A 48 -28.86 10.21 15.08
CA PRO A 48 -27.91 11.30 15.33
C PRO A 48 -26.66 10.87 16.12
N ALA A 49 -26.68 9.69 16.72
CA ALA A 49 -25.61 9.19 17.59
C ALA A 49 -25.47 7.68 17.48
N LEU A 50 -24.28 7.17 17.83
CA LEU A 50 -23.97 5.74 17.75
C LEU A 50 -24.63 4.92 18.86
N ALA A 51 -24.78 5.48 20.06
CA ALA A 51 -25.38 4.80 21.22
C ALA A 51 -26.79 4.21 20.96
N PRO A 52 -27.78 4.94 20.38
CA PRO A 52 -29.08 4.36 20.08
C PRO A 52 -29.02 3.27 19.00
N ALA A 53 -28.09 3.36 18.05
CA ALA A 53 -27.91 2.32 17.03
C ALA A 53 -27.36 1.02 17.65
N LEU A 54 -26.39 1.14 18.56
CA LEU A 54 -25.84 0.00 19.31
C LEU A 54 -26.90 -0.65 20.21
N ALA A 55 -27.75 0.14 20.84
CA ALA A 55 -28.84 -0.37 21.68
C ALA A 55 -29.92 -1.12 20.87
N ALA A 56 -30.11 -0.74 19.61
CA ALA A 56 -31.09 -1.38 18.72
C ALA A 56 -30.52 -2.62 17.99
N ALA A 57 -29.21 -2.67 17.76
CA ALA A 57 -28.55 -3.73 17.00
C ALA A 57 -28.58 -5.09 17.71
N ARG A 58 -28.72 -6.16 16.91
CA ARG A 58 -28.70 -7.56 17.32
C ARG A 58 -27.62 -8.31 16.54
N ALA A 59 -27.30 -9.53 16.98
CA ALA A 59 -26.37 -10.39 16.26
C ALA A 59 -26.83 -10.60 14.80
N GLY A 60 -25.94 -10.36 13.84
CA GLY A 60 -26.22 -10.34 12.41
C GLY A 60 -26.44 -8.94 11.82
N ASP A 61 -26.68 -7.93 12.66
CA ASP A 61 -26.91 -6.57 12.20
C ASP A 61 -25.61 -5.84 11.85
N ALA A 62 -25.72 -4.88 10.93
CA ALA A 62 -24.67 -3.95 10.60
C ALA A 62 -25.10 -2.51 10.95
N ILE A 63 -24.17 -1.71 11.47
CA ILE A 63 -24.32 -0.28 11.70
C ILE A 63 -23.41 0.46 10.74
N TRP A 64 -23.98 1.34 9.92
CA TRP A 64 -23.26 2.13 8.93
C TRP A 64 -23.19 3.57 9.37
N VAL A 65 -21.99 4.10 9.44
CA VAL A 65 -21.71 5.42 9.98
C VAL A 65 -21.16 6.31 8.89
N ARG A 66 -21.85 7.42 8.63
CA ARG A 66 -21.44 8.44 7.68
C ARG A 66 -20.18 9.16 8.16
N ALA A 67 -19.34 9.56 7.21
CA ALA A 67 -18.20 10.44 7.40
C ALA A 67 -18.54 11.67 8.26
N GLY A 68 -17.55 12.10 9.03
CA GLY A 68 -17.67 13.13 10.05
C GLY A 68 -17.23 12.64 11.42
N THR A 69 -17.25 13.55 12.39
CA THR A 69 -16.86 13.26 13.77
C THR A 69 -18.10 13.01 14.62
N LEU A 70 -18.17 11.85 15.26
CA LEU A 70 -19.13 11.55 16.31
C LEU A 70 -18.46 11.77 17.66
N GLU A 71 -19.00 12.72 18.41
CA GLU A 71 -18.64 12.97 19.80
C GLU A 71 -19.25 11.89 20.69
N LEU A 72 -18.42 11.25 21.50
CA LEU A 72 -18.83 10.21 22.43
C LEU A 72 -18.72 10.73 23.87
N ASP A 73 -19.79 10.49 24.63
CA ASP A 73 -19.86 10.79 26.07
C ASP A 73 -19.57 9.56 26.94
N ASP A 74 -19.56 8.37 26.34
CA ASP A 74 -19.21 7.13 26.99
C ASP A 74 -18.53 6.16 26.02
N THR A 75 -17.84 5.16 26.56
CA THR A 75 -17.15 4.12 25.80
C THR A 75 -18.13 3.33 24.94
N VAL A 76 -17.81 3.21 23.65
CA VAL A 76 -18.57 2.37 22.72
C VAL A 76 -18.31 0.89 23.01
N ARG A 77 -19.39 0.15 23.26
CA ARG A 77 -19.37 -1.30 23.45
C ARG A 77 -20.17 -1.97 22.34
N VAL A 78 -19.58 -2.97 21.70
CA VAL A 78 -20.18 -3.68 20.56
C VAL A 78 -20.47 -5.12 20.97
N SER A 79 -21.73 -5.53 20.83
CA SER A 79 -22.19 -6.88 21.16
C SER A 79 -21.80 -7.91 20.09
N SER A 80 -21.77 -9.19 20.46
CA SER A 80 -21.45 -10.28 19.53
C SER A 80 -22.31 -10.25 18.26
N GLY A 81 -21.70 -10.57 17.13
CA GLY A 81 -22.37 -10.64 15.84
C GLY A 81 -22.71 -9.29 15.21
N VAL A 82 -22.30 -8.16 15.79
CA VAL A 82 -22.57 -6.82 15.24
C VAL A 82 -21.37 -6.30 14.46
N ALA A 83 -21.61 -5.76 13.27
CA ALA A 83 -20.58 -5.15 12.43
C ALA A 83 -20.77 -3.62 12.34
N LEU A 84 -19.72 -2.85 12.64
CA LEU A 84 -19.67 -1.41 12.46
C LEU A 84 -18.82 -1.09 11.23
N TYR A 85 -19.37 -0.27 10.35
CA TYR A 85 -18.71 0.20 9.15
C TYR A 85 -18.73 1.73 9.11
N GLY A 86 -17.56 2.34 9.04
CA GLY A 86 -17.33 3.76 8.80
C GLY A 86 -16.78 3.97 7.39
N GLY A 87 -16.67 5.23 6.97
CA GLY A 87 -16.15 5.59 5.65
C GLY A 87 -17.22 5.94 4.61
N PHE A 88 -18.49 6.03 5.00
CA PHE A 88 -19.60 6.27 4.09
C PHE A 88 -19.79 7.75 3.76
N ALA A 89 -20.04 8.09 2.49
CA ALA A 89 -20.46 9.41 2.05
C ALA A 89 -21.93 9.72 2.42
N GLY A 90 -22.74 8.69 2.66
CA GLY A 90 -24.16 8.79 3.02
C GLY A 90 -25.13 8.54 1.87
N SER A 91 -24.71 7.79 0.86
CA SER A 91 -25.54 7.41 -0.30
C SER A 91 -25.42 5.93 -0.67
N GLU A 92 -24.56 5.20 0.04
CA GLU A 92 -24.22 3.82 -0.24
C GLU A 92 -25.34 2.86 0.15
N THR A 93 -25.47 1.78 -0.63
CA THR A 93 -26.42 0.68 -0.43
C THR A 93 -25.73 -0.66 -0.12
N SER A 94 -24.40 -0.69 -0.03
CA SER A 94 -23.61 -1.85 0.42
C SER A 94 -22.32 -1.40 1.15
N PRO A 95 -21.72 -2.22 2.03
CA PRO A 95 -20.46 -1.89 2.69
C PRO A 95 -19.28 -1.78 1.71
N ASP A 96 -19.35 -2.51 0.59
CA ASP A 96 -18.32 -2.50 -0.46
C ASP A 96 -18.40 -1.26 -1.37
N ALA A 97 -19.50 -0.50 -1.28
CA ALA A 97 -19.65 0.76 -2.01
C ALA A 97 -18.94 1.94 -1.34
N ARG A 98 -18.34 1.74 -0.15
CA ARG A 98 -17.46 2.73 0.49
C ARG A 98 -16.32 3.05 -0.48
N ARG A 99 -16.12 4.33 -0.81
CA ARG A 99 -14.93 4.78 -1.58
C ARG A 99 -13.67 4.24 -0.88
N ALA A 100 -12.62 3.93 -1.66
CA ALA A 100 -11.36 3.35 -1.16
C ALA A 100 -11.01 3.93 0.22
N ILE A 101 -10.95 3.09 1.25
CA ILE A 101 -10.81 3.54 2.65
C ILE A 101 -9.40 4.14 2.80
N ASN A 102 -9.33 5.44 2.55
CA ASN A 102 -8.15 6.29 2.58
C ASN A 102 -8.37 7.50 3.50
N PHE A 103 -9.36 7.40 4.39
CA PHE A 103 -9.82 8.48 5.25
C PHE A 103 -10.30 9.76 4.50
N ALA A 104 -10.59 9.72 3.19
CA ALA A 104 -11.22 10.85 2.51
C ALA A 104 -12.66 11.09 2.97
N ASN A 105 -13.35 10.02 3.34
CA ASN A 105 -14.66 10.03 4.01
C ASN A 105 -14.48 9.58 5.48
N GLU A 106 -13.49 10.14 6.16
CA GLU A 106 -13.13 9.72 7.52
C GLU A 106 -14.34 9.74 8.47
N THR A 107 -14.55 8.63 9.16
CA THR A 107 -15.50 8.55 10.27
C THR A 107 -14.71 8.51 11.57
N VAL A 108 -14.74 9.61 12.31
CA VAL A 108 -13.98 9.77 13.56
C VAL A 108 -14.90 9.50 14.73
N LEU A 109 -14.55 8.53 15.56
CA LEU A 109 -15.12 8.36 16.89
C LEU A 109 -14.20 9.05 17.89
N ARG A 110 -14.69 10.14 18.50
CA ARG A 110 -13.93 10.94 19.44
C ARG A 110 -14.57 10.92 20.81
N ILE A 111 -13.92 10.29 21.77
CA ILE A 111 -14.36 10.32 23.17
C ILE A 111 -13.96 11.67 23.80
N ARG A 112 -14.87 12.24 24.60
CA ARG A 112 -14.62 13.48 25.37
C ARG A 112 -14.53 13.25 26.87
N ARG A 113 -15.03 12.10 27.31
CA ARG A 113 -15.05 11.70 28.72
C ARG A 113 -13.64 11.27 29.12
N ALA A 114 -13.09 11.92 30.16
CA ALA A 114 -11.86 11.48 30.80
C ALA A 114 -12.03 10.07 31.40
N ASP A 115 -10.93 9.34 31.48
CA ASP A 115 -10.86 7.97 31.99
C ASP A 115 -11.77 6.97 31.27
N ALA A 116 -12.03 7.22 29.98
CA ALA A 116 -12.83 6.35 29.12
C ALA A 116 -12.07 5.98 27.84
N SER A 117 -12.19 4.71 27.45
CA SER A 117 -11.75 4.24 26.13
C SER A 117 -12.73 4.71 25.05
N VAL A 118 -12.25 4.87 23.82
CA VAL A 118 -13.14 5.12 22.66
C VAL A 118 -14.02 3.90 22.43
N VAL A 119 -13.40 2.72 22.37
CA VAL A 119 -14.08 1.44 22.16
C VAL A 119 -13.58 0.39 23.14
N GLU A 120 -14.51 -0.40 23.68
CA GLU A 120 -14.21 -1.62 24.43
C GLU A 120 -15.06 -2.78 23.90
N ILE A 121 -14.40 -3.88 23.52
CA ILE A 121 -15.06 -5.15 23.18
C ILE A 121 -14.61 -6.17 24.23
N SER A 122 -15.58 -6.72 24.97
CA SER A 122 -15.37 -7.66 26.06
C SER A 122 -16.37 -8.81 25.93
N ASP A 123 -15.89 -10.06 26.02
CA ASP A 123 -16.75 -11.27 25.96
C ASP A 123 -17.61 -11.37 24.68
N ALA A 124 -17.07 -10.89 23.56
CA ALA A 124 -17.80 -10.87 22.29
C ALA A 124 -17.07 -11.61 21.17
N HIS A 125 -17.83 -12.16 20.23
CA HIS A 125 -17.36 -12.85 19.03
C HIS A 125 -18.10 -12.34 17.79
N ASP A 126 -17.60 -12.63 16.60
CA ASP A 126 -18.16 -12.18 15.32
C ASP A 126 -18.41 -10.66 15.24
N VAL A 127 -17.48 -9.86 15.78
CA VAL A 127 -17.56 -8.39 15.73
C VAL A 127 -16.63 -7.87 14.64
N ARG A 128 -17.08 -6.92 13.82
CA ARG A 128 -16.23 -6.21 12.87
C ARG A 128 -16.25 -4.71 13.14
N LEU A 129 -15.07 -4.11 13.24
CA LEU A 129 -14.89 -2.65 13.19
C LEU A 129 -14.12 -2.31 11.93
N ASP A 130 -14.70 -1.51 11.03
CA ASP A 130 -14.10 -1.26 9.73
C ASP A 130 -14.20 0.21 9.29
N GLY A 131 -13.08 0.87 9.02
CA GLY A 131 -13.06 2.21 8.41
C GLY A 131 -13.26 3.37 9.39
N PHE A 132 -12.80 3.22 10.63
CA PHE A 132 -12.92 4.25 11.68
C PHE A 132 -11.58 4.82 12.12
N THR A 133 -11.60 6.07 12.55
CA THR A 133 -10.55 6.68 13.35
C THR A 133 -11.01 6.77 14.81
N PHE A 134 -10.25 6.19 15.74
CA PHE A 134 -10.52 6.20 17.19
C PHE A 134 -9.53 7.15 17.88
N THR A 135 -10.04 8.19 18.53
CA THR A 135 -9.19 9.26 19.09
C THR A 135 -9.79 9.91 20.35
N GLY A 136 -8.97 10.66 21.07
CA GLY A 136 -9.38 11.51 22.19
C GLY A 136 -9.47 10.81 23.54
N ALA A 137 -9.13 9.52 23.64
CA ALA A 137 -9.07 8.86 24.94
C ALA A 137 -7.94 9.48 25.77
N ASP A 138 -8.27 9.79 27.02
CA ASP A 138 -7.36 10.35 28.01
C ASP A 138 -7.60 9.63 29.33
N GLY A 139 -6.57 9.02 29.91
CA GLY A 139 -6.66 8.20 31.12
C GLY A 139 -6.93 6.71 30.88
N ARG A 140 -7.31 6.28 29.66
CA ARG A 140 -7.51 4.86 29.29
C ARG A 140 -7.09 4.61 27.84
N PRO A 141 -6.74 3.36 27.46
CA PRO A 141 -6.45 3.02 26.07
C PRO A 141 -7.55 3.43 25.09
N GLY A 142 -7.19 3.83 23.87
CA GLY A 142 -8.14 4.18 22.82
C GLY A 142 -9.09 3.04 22.49
N VAL A 143 -8.55 1.85 22.26
CA VAL A 143 -9.33 0.62 22.01
C VAL A 143 -8.88 -0.50 22.94
N VAL A 144 -9.84 -1.20 23.54
CA VAL A 144 -9.59 -2.34 24.43
C VAL A 144 -10.34 -3.59 23.97
N LEU A 145 -9.63 -4.71 23.87
CA LEU A 145 -10.16 -6.02 23.49
C LEU A 145 -9.90 -7.04 24.61
N ARG A 146 -10.96 -7.65 25.15
CA ARG A 146 -10.91 -8.65 26.22
C ARG A 146 -11.71 -9.89 25.85
N ARG A 147 -11.14 -11.09 26.04
CA ARG A 147 -11.80 -12.38 25.71
C ARG A 147 -12.39 -12.40 24.30
N CYS A 148 -11.66 -11.83 23.34
CA CYS A 148 -12.08 -11.67 21.94
C CYS A 148 -11.43 -12.74 21.06
N PRO A 149 -12.17 -13.70 20.48
CA PRO A 149 -11.60 -14.69 19.55
C PRO A 149 -11.28 -14.09 18.17
N ALA A 150 -10.68 -14.89 17.28
CA ALA A 150 -10.27 -14.49 15.92
C ALA A 150 -11.39 -14.01 15.00
N THR A 151 -12.65 -14.21 15.38
CA THR A 151 -13.82 -13.65 14.70
C THR A 151 -14.01 -12.16 14.99
N VAL A 152 -13.29 -11.58 15.95
CA VAL A 152 -13.25 -10.13 16.17
C VAL A 152 -12.20 -9.51 15.24
N VAL A 153 -12.64 -8.66 14.33
CA VAL A 153 -11.82 -8.11 13.25
C VAL A 153 -11.82 -6.58 13.28
N LEU A 154 -10.62 -5.97 13.31
CA LEU A 154 -10.43 -4.56 13.05
C LEU A 154 -9.78 -4.40 11.66
N ALA A 155 -10.41 -3.63 10.78
CA ALA A 155 -9.96 -3.46 9.41
C ALA A 155 -9.96 -1.99 9.00
N ASN A 156 -8.91 -1.51 8.32
CA ASN A 156 -8.86 -0.15 7.78
C ASN A 156 -9.10 0.94 8.84
N CYS A 157 -8.58 0.73 10.04
CA CYS A 157 -8.81 1.61 11.18
C CYS A 157 -7.54 2.40 11.54
N ARG A 158 -7.71 3.61 12.07
CA ARG A 158 -6.65 4.38 12.71
C ARG A 158 -6.96 4.55 14.18
N ILE A 159 -6.06 4.12 15.06
CA ILE A 159 -6.15 4.36 16.50
C ILE A 159 -5.05 5.36 16.83
N ALA A 160 -5.43 6.61 17.08
CA ALA A 160 -4.45 7.68 17.14
C ALA A 160 -4.77 8.78 18.14
N ARG A 161 -3.72 9.41 18.66
CA ARG A 161 -3.80 10.54 19.61
C ARG A 161 -4.65 10.17 20.83
N ASN A 162 -4.30 9.04 21.44
CA ASN A 162 -4.87 8.58 22.70
C ASN A 162 -3.78 8.57 23.77
N THR A 163 -4.13 8.97 24.97
CA THR A 163 -3.21 9.07 26.11
C THR A 163 -3.72 8.20 27.24
N ALA A 164 -2.87 7.35 27.80
CA ALA A 164 -3.25 6.49 28.92
C ALA A 164 -2.07 6.26 29.88
N PRO A 165 -2.30 6.17 31.20
CA PRO A 165 -1.27 5.69 32.12
C PRO A 165 -1.04 4.17 32.01
N GLU A 166 -1.98 3.44 31.41
CA GLU A 166 -1.86 2.00 31.14
C GLU A 166 -1.04 1.71 29.87
N ALA A 167 -0.42 0.54 29.83
CA ALA A 167 0.17 -0.05 28.63
C ALA A 167 -0.87 -0.23 27.50
N GLY A 168 -0.42 -0.01 26.27
CA GLY A 168 -1.23 -0.08 25.05
C GLY A 168 -2.15 1.13 24.89
N ALA A 169 -1.64 2.35 25.08
CA ALA A 169 -2.45 3.58 25.03
C ALA A 169 -3.27 3.73 23.73
N GLY A 170 -2.75 3.22 22.61
CA GLY A 170 -3.54 3.02 21.39
C GLY A 170 -4.50 1.83 21.53
N LEU A 171 -3.95 0.62 21.42
CA LEU A 171 -4.70 -0.64 21.43
C LEU A 171 -4.21 -1.55 22.56
N CYS A 172 -5.15 -2.12 23.31
CA CYS A 172 -4.84 -3.13 24.30
C CYS A 172 -5.61 -4.43 24.07
N ILE A 173 -4.87 -5.54 23.91
CA ILE A 173 -5.38 -6.90 23.69
C ILE A 173 -5.05 -7.74 24.93
N ARG A 174 -6.07 -8.16 25.66
CA ARG A 174 -5.88 -8.90 26.92
C ARG A 174 -6.93 -10.00 27.14
N ASP A 175 -6.75 -10.78 28.21
CA ASP A 175 -7.68 -11.81 28.67
C ASP A 175 -8.01 -12.86 27.59
N ARG A 176 -7.01 -13.61 27.10
CA ARG A 176 -7.17 -14.69 26.09
C ARG A 176 -7.77 -14.23 24.76
N SER A 177 -7.37 -13.05 24.29
CA SER A 177 -7.84 -12.51 23.02
C SER A 177 -6.94 -12.92 21.84
N GLN A 178 -7.53 -13.15 20.68
CA GLN A 178 -6.83 -13.47 19.42
C GLN A 178 -7.44 -12.76 18.21
N PRO A 179 -7.68 -11.44 18.23
CA PRO A 179 -8.35 -10.73 17.14
C PRO A 179 -7.52 -10.74 15.85
N GLN A 180 -8.17 -10.41 14.73
CA GLN A 180 -7.49 -10.17 13.46
C GLN A 180 -7.40 -8.66 13.17
N LEU A 181 -6.21 -8.20 12.80
CA LEU A 181 -5.98 -6.82 12.38
C LEU A 181 -5.57 -6.78 10.90
N ARG A 182 -6.19 -5.89 10.12
CA ARG A 182 -5.93 -5.74 8.69
C ARG A 182 -5.86 -4.26 8.33
N ASN A 183 -4.74 -3.79 7.78
CA ASN A 183 -4.60 -2.39 7.38
C ASN A 183 -4.96 -1.43 8.55
N VAL A 184 -4.36 -1.67 9.71
CA VAL A 184 -4.59 -0.87 10.92
C VAL A 184 -3.38 0.02 11.17
N GLN A 185 -3.62 1.25 11.59
CA GLN A 185 -2.58 2.19 12.00
C GLN A 185 -2.70 2.53 13.49
N LEU A 186 -1.60 2.42 14.22
CA LEU A 186 -1.45 2.92 15.59
C LEU A 186 -0.50 4.12 15.56
N ALA A 187 -1.02 5.33 15.71
CA ALA A 187 -0.26 6.55 15.50
C ALA A 187 -0.36 7.54 16.65
N ASP A 188 0.77 8.08 17.08
CA ASP A 188 0.81 9.23 18.00
C ASP A 188 0.07 8.97 19.33
N ASN A 189 0.09 7.73 19.83
CA ASN A 189 -0.48 7.38 21.13
C ASN A 189 0.58 7.49 22.23
N HIS A 190 0.16 7.84 23.44
CA HIS A 190 1.07 8.20 24.53
C HIS A 190 0.73 7.46 25.82
N ALA A 191 1.59 6.51 26.19
CA ALA A 191 1.56 5.86 27.49
C ALA A 191 2.34 6.68 28.52
N THR A 192 1.67 7.18 29.57
CA THR A 192 2.25 8.12 30.55
C THR A 192 2.65 7.48 31.89
N GLY A 193 2.19 6.26 32.17
CA GLY A 193 2.43 5.57 33.44
C GLY A 193 3.61 4.59 33.41
N ASP A 194 3.77 3.83 34.50
CA ASP A 194 4.93 2.94 34.70
C ASP A 194 4.82 1.56 34.01
N ALA A 195 3.67 1.25 33.41
CA ALA A 195 3.41 0.02 32.67
C ALA A 195 3.33 0.37 31.17
N ASN A 196 4.31 -0.04 30.35
CA ASN A 196 4.52 0.56 29.03
C ASN A 196 4.03 -0.26 27.82
N GLY A 197 4.06 0.37 26.65
CA GLY A 197 3.35 0.01 25.42
C GLY A 197 2.69 1.25 24.84
N GLY A 198 3.41 2.12 24.12
CA GLY A 198 2.82 3.38 23.62
C GLY A 198 1.71 3.12 22.58
N GLY A 199 1.99 2.23 21.63
CA GLY A 199 1.04 1.84 20.58
C GLY A 199 0.14 0.68 20.96
N LEU A 200 0.73 -0.50 21.20
CA LEU A 200 0.03 -1.77 21.41
C LEU A 200 0.52 -2.51 22.66
N LEU A 201 -0.42 -3.05 23.43
CA LEU A 201 -0.16 -4.10 24.42
C LEU A 201 -0.87 -5.39 24.02
N ILE A 202 -0.14 -6.51 24.07
CA ILE A 202 -0.67 -7.88 24.02
C ILE A 202 -0.27 -8.59 25.30
N ASP A 203 -1.26 -8.98 26.11
CA ASP A 203 -1.01 -9.61 27.41
C ASP A 203 -0.50 -11.06 27.32
N ALA A 204 -0.19 -11.63 28.48
CA ALA A 204 0.41 -12.96 28.60
C ALA A 204 -0.41 -14.13 28.05
N THR A 205 -1.70 -13.91 27.81
CA THR A 205 -2.64 -14.96 27.42
C THR A 205 -3.20 -14.76 26.02
N SER A 206 -2.81 -13.68 25.34
CA SER A 206 -3.41 -13.22 24.10
C SER A 206 -2.45 -13.28 22.92
N GLY A 207 -2.95 -13.17 21.70
CA GLY A 207 -2.15 -13.07 20.49
C GLY A 207 -2.86 -12.20 19.45
N VAL A 208 -2.22 -11.98 18.31
CA VAL A 208 -2.84 -11.29 17.18
C VAL A 208 -2.25 -11.76 15.86
N ASP A 209 -3.11 -11.86 14.84
CA ASP A 209 -2.68 -11.98 13.45
C ASP A 209 -2.88 -10.61 12.77
N TRP A 210 -1.79 -9.87 12.57
CA TRP A 210 -1.81 -8.55 11.94
C TRP A 210 -1.14 -8.58 10.58
N ILE A 211 -1.89 -8.11 9.56
CA ILE A 211 -1.38 -7.93 8.21
C ILE A 211 -1.52 -6.45 7.82
N ASP A 212 -0.46 -5.89 7.23
CA ASP A 212 -0.40 -4.49 6.77
C ASP A 212 -0.60 -3.52 7.95
N GLY A 213 0.40 -3.45 8.83
CA GLY A 213 0.37 -2.63 10.04
C GLY A 213 1.31 -1.43 9.94
N ILE A 214 0.89 -0.30 10.50
CA ILE A 214 1.77 0.86 10.70
C ILE A 214 1.70 1.26 12.17
N ILE A 215 2.85 1.25 12.85
CA ILE A 215 2.98 1.64 14.25
C ILE A 215 3.99 2.78 14.33
N ASN A 216 3.50 4.01 14.46
CA ASN A 216 4.35 5.18 14.36
C ASN A 216 4.11 6.27 15.39
N GLY A 217 5.18 6.96 15.80
CA GLY A 217 5.06 8.15 16.66
C GLY A 217 4.53 7.86 18.06
N ASN A 218 4.46 6.60 18.49
CA ASN A 218 3.91 6.25 19.80
C ASN A 218 4.97 6.42 20.88
N ILE A 219 4.58 6.93 22.04
CA ILE A 219 5.47 7.30 23.14
C ILE A 219 5.11 6.50 24.38
N ALA A 220 6.10 5.99 25.10
CA ALA A 220 5.94 5.38 26.42
C ALA A 220 6.91 6.01 27.43
N ASP A 221 6.37 6.64 28.48
CA ASP A 221 7.15 7.42 29.44
C ASP A 221 7.81 6.64 30.56
N GLY A 222 7.17 5.56 31.01
CA GLY A 222 7.64 4.79 32.15
C GLY A 222 9.01 4.11 31.97
N PRO A 223 9.51 3.45 33.02
CA PRO A 223 10.82 2.80 33.02
C PRO A 223 10.86 1.43 32.32
N ARG A 224 9.74 0.97 31.70
CA ARG A 224 9.66 -0.28 30.94
C ARG A 224 9.71 -0.03 29.42
N ALA A 225 9.95 -1.06 28.63
CA ALA A 225 10.20 -1.00 27.19
C ALA A 225 8.92 -0.85 26.33
N GLY A 226 9.03 -0.83 25.00
CA GLY A 226 7.90 -0.99 24.07
C GLY A 226 7.18 0.30 23.64
N GLY A 227 7.88 1.28 23.06
CA GLY A 227 7.24 2.48 22.52
C GLY A 227 6.17 2.13 21.48
N ALA A 228 6.41 1.12 20.64
CA ALA A 228 5.47 0.67 19.63
C ALA A 228 4.58 -0.48 20.13
N LEU A 229 5.18 -1.55 20.67
CA LEU A 229 4.49 -2.79 21.04
C LEU A 229 5.13 -3.42 22.28
N ILE A 230 4.28 -3.82 23.23
CA ILE A 230 4.62 -4.83 24.24
C ILE A 230 3.88 -6.12 23.94
N LEU A 231 4.63 -7.22 23.89
CA LEU A 231 4.14 -8.58 23.88
C LEU A 231 4.56 -9.26 25.18
N SER A 232 3.59 -9.65 26.00
CA SER A 232 3.84 -10.45 27.20
C SER A 232 3.45 -11.93 27.03
N SER A 233 3.00 -12.33 25.84
CA SER A 233 2.37 -13.63 25.57
C SER A 233 3.30 -14.82 25.37
N SER A 234 3.26 -15.75 26.31
CA SER A 234 3.93 -17.06 26.21
C SER A 234 3.02 -18.18 25.70
N ALA A 235 1.71 -17.97 25.58
CA ALA A 235 0.73 -19.04 25.30
C ALA A 235 0.19 -19.05 23.86
N VAL A 236 0.16 -17.89 23.18
CA VAL A 236 -0.42 -17.77 21.84
C VAL A 236 0.56 -17.04 20.92
N PRO A 237 0.92 -17.59 19.75
CA PRO A 237 1.83 -16.91 18.84
C PRO A 237 1.21 -15.62 18.30
N THR A 238 2.00 -14.55 18.29
CA THR A 238 1.66 -13.30 17.58
C THR A 238 2.35 -13.30 16.22
N ARG A 239 1.60 -12.99 15.16
CA ARG A 239 2.13 -12.93 13.79
C ARG A 239 1.88 -11.57 13.18
N LEU A 240 2.97 -10.91 12.77
CA LEU A 240 2.97 -9.58 12.17
C LEU A 240 3.58 -9.69 10.78
N LEU A 241 2.75 -9.45 9.76
CA LEU A 241 3.14 -9.52 8.35
C LEU A 241 3.02 -8.14 7.71
N ARG A 242 4.13 -7.61 7.18
CA ARG A 242 4.19 -6.26 6.61
C ARG A 242 3.75 -5.20 7.62
N CYS A 243 4.37 -5.23 8.79
CA CYS A 243 4.12 -4.31 9.88
C CYS A 243 5.35 -3.42 10.12
N ASP A 244 5.21 -2.12 9.93
CA ASP A 244 6.34 -1.18 10.04
C ASP A 244 6.27 -0.36 11.33
N PHE A 245 7.40 -0.28 12.02
CA PHE A 245 7.59 0.37 13.32
C PHE A 245 8.59 1.50 13.20
N TYR A 246 8.11 2.75 13.26
CA TYR A 246 8.99 3.90 13.12
C TYR A 246 8.64 5.10 14.00
N PHE A 247 9.67 5.83 14.43
CA PHE A 247 9.52 7.01 15.29
C PHE A 247 8.79 6.74 16.61
N ASN A 248 8.80 5.50 17.12
CA ASN A 248 8.27 5.22 18.45
C ASN A 248 9.35 5.49 19.50
N GLU A 249 8.92 5.88 20.70
CA GLU A 249 9.80 6.34 21.77
C GLU A 249 9.47 5.63 23.09
N SER A 250 10.49 5.18 23.83
CA SER A 250 10.34 4.57 25.16
C SER A 250 11.34 5.13 26.15
N GLY A 251 11.01 5.07 27.44
CA GLY A 251 11.94 5.38 28.55
C GLY A 251 13.08 4.36 28.74
N ALA A 252 12.95 3.14 28.23
CA ALA A 252 13.91 2.03 28.39
C ALA A 252 14.33 1.43 27.04
N SER A 253 15.10 0.32 27.03
CA SER A 253 15.33 -0.55 25.85
C SER A 253 14.00 -1.03 25.25
N GLY A 254 14.01 -1.76 24.14
CA GLY A 254 12.82 -2.16 23.40
C GLY A 254 11.99 -1.00 22.83
N SER A 255 12.62 0.05 22.30
CA SER A 255 11.89 1.26 21.86
C SER A 255 10.84 1.02 20.78
N ALA A 256 11.01 0.01 19.95
CA ALA A 256 9.93 -0.50 19.13
C ALA A 256 9.20 -1.64 19.84
N LEU A 257 9.92 -2.71 20.16
CA LEU A 257 9.35 -3.97 20.60
C LEU A 257 9.94 -4.40 21.96
N ASP A 258 9.05 -4.71 22.90
CA ASP A 258 9.36 -5.46 24.12
C ASP A 258 8.64 -6.82 24.04
N VAL A 259 9.38 -7.92 24.06
CA VAL A 259 8.86 -9.27 23.84
C VAL A 259 9.24 -10.21 24.97
N THR A 260 8.24 -10.59 25.76
CA THR A 260 8.22 -11.82 26.56
C THR A 260 7.23 -12.78 25.91
N GLY A 261 7.68 -13.63 24.98
CA GLY A 261 6.76 -14.47 24.21
C GLY A 261 7.25 -14.99 22.87
N THR A 262 6.32 -15.50 22.06
CA THR A 262 6.57 -15.90 20.67
C THR A 262 6.04 -14.87 19.68
N LEU A 263 6.93 -14.27 18.89
CA LEU A 263 6.62 -13.31 17.82
C LEU A 263 7.18 -13.78 16.48
N ASP A 264 6.33 -13.89 15.47
CA ASP A 264 6.73 -14.06 14.06
C ASP A 264 6.55 -12.73 13.33
N LEU A 265 7.66 -12.12 12.93
CA LEU A 265 7.73 -10.86 12.22
C LEU A 265 8.24 -11.09 10.80
N ARG A 266 7.40 -10.82 9.79
CA ARG A 266 7.71 -11.11 8.40
C ARG A 266 7.52 -9.90 7.50
N ASP A 267 8.44 -9.71 6.56
CA ASP A 267 8.43 -8.61 5.58
C ASP A 267 8.20 -7.22 6.23
N SER A 268 8.87 -6.94 7.35
CA SER A 268 8.54 -5.83 8.25
C SER A 268 9.76 -5.01 8.67
N VAL A 269 9.59 -3.71 8.94
CA VAL A 269 10.71 -2.81 9.26
C VAL A 269 10.62 -2.21 10.64
N ILE A 270 11.72 -2.24 11.40
CA ILE A 270 11.90 -1.55 12.68
C ILE A 270 13.00 -0.50 12.51
N CYS A 271 12.63 0.78 12.43
CA CYS A 271 13.59 1.84 12.20
C CYS A 271 13.25 3.17 12.88
N SER A 272 14.28 3.95 13.21
CA SER A 272 14.12 5.31 13.74
C SER A 272 13.30 5.39 15.03
N ASN A 273 13.29 4.31 15.81
CA ASN A 273 12.71 4.30 17.15
C ASN A 273 13.77 4.77 18.16
N LEU A 274 13.33 5.42 19.24
CA LEU A 274 14.19 6.08 20.21
C LEU A 274 14.00 5.50 21.63
N ALA A 275 15.07 4.98 22.21
CA ALA A 275 15.11 4.59 23.62
C ALA A 275 15.76 5.71 24.46
N ARG A 276 15.03 6.39 25.34
CA ARG A 276 15.52 7.50 26.19
C ARG A 276 16.32 7.03 27.42
N THR A 277 17.24 6.09 27.25
CA THR A 277 18.11 5.57 28.32
C THR A 277 19.59 5.81 28.04
N ALA A 278 20.39 5.92 29.10
CA ALA A 278 21.84 6.15 29.04
C ALA A 278 22.66 4.87 28.72
N ALA A 279 22.07 3.69 28.89
CA ALA A 279 22.61 2.41 28.43
C ALA A 279 22.35 2.24 26.92
N PRO A 280 22.94 1.27 26.19
CA PRO A 280 22.57 1.05 24.78
C PRO A 280 21.10 0.60 24.70
N GLY A 281 20.19 1.56 24.58
CA GLY A 281 18.75 1.34 24.51
C GLY A 281 18.39 0.72 23.17
N LEU A 282 18.03 -0.55 23.18
CA LEU A 282 17.84 -1.34 21.96
C LEU A 282 16.40 -1.18 21.40
N PRO A 283 16.16 -1.38 20.10
CA PRO A 283 14.82 -1.26 19.50
C PRO A 283 13.96 -2.50 19.73
N LEU A 284 14.59 -3.65 19.95
CA LEU A 284 13.94 -4.91 20.27
C LEU A 284 14.57 -5.47 21.54
N ALA A 285 13.76 -5.69 22.55
CA ALA A 285 14.12 -6.41 23.76
C ALA A 285 13.36 -7.73 23.83
N ILE A 286 14.07 -8.84 24.10
CA ILE A 286 13.50 -10.17 24.24
C ILE A 286 13.84 -10.69 25.65
N HIS A 287 12.82 -11.13 26.40
CA HIS A 287 12.97 -11.54 27.79
C HIS A 287 12.44 -12.95 28.05
N GLY A 288 13.13 -13.70 28.90
CA GLY A 288 12.71 -15.03 29.36
C GLY A 288 13.15 -16.16 28.42
N GLU A 289 13.61 -17.27 29.01
CA GLU A 289 14.26 -18.37 28.27
C GLU A 289 13.36 -19.06 27.22
N ALA A 290 12.04 -19.01 27.44
CA ALA A 290 11.05 -19.59 26.54
C ALA A 290 10.62 -18.66 25.39
N SER A 291 11.09 -17.41 25.38
CA SER A 291 10.74 -16.45 24.34
C SER A 291 11.45 -16.77 23.03
N ARG A 292 10.78 -16.42 21.92
CA ARG A 292 11.31 -16.59 20.58
C ARG A 292 10.76 -15.54 19.63
N VAL A 293 11.65 -14.77 19.03
CA VAL A 293 11.30 -13.86 17.94
C VAL A 293 11.88 -14.42 16.65
N VAL A 294 11.06 -14.57 15.63
CA VAL A 294 11.51 -14.95 14.28
C VAL A 294 11.34 -13.75 13.37
N LEU A 295 12.43 -13.27 12.78
CA LEU A 295 12.39 -12.32 11.68
C LEU A 295 12.59 -13.10 10.38
N SER A 296 11.65 -12.98 9.45
CA SER A 296 11.69 -13.72 8.18
C SER A 296 11.33 -12.83 6.98
N GLY A 297 11.58 -13.33 5.77
CA GLY A 297 11.41 -12.56 4.54
C GLY A 297 12.29 -11.30 4.52
N SER A 298 11.74 -10.18 4.07
CA SER A 298 12.44 -8.89 4.02
C SER A 298 12.26 -8.08 5.30
N SER A 299 12.64 -8.66 6.45
CA SER A 299 12.51 -7.99 7.76
C SER A 299 13.80 -7.34 8.25
N TYR A 300 13.73 -6.09 8.72
CA TYR A 300 14.92 -5.29 9.04
C TYR A 300 14.83 -4.56 10.38
N ILE A 301 15.90 -4.62 11.18
CA ILE A 301 16.11 -3.74 12.35
C ILE A 301 17.32 -2.85 12.08
N ILE A 302 17.08 -1.55 11.88
CA ILE A 302 18.12 -0.60 11.43
C ILE A 302 17.86 0.81 11.93
N GLY A 303 18.89 1.64 12.09
CA GLY A 303 18.74 3.09 12.25
C GLY A 303 17.91 3.51 13.46
N ASN A 304 17.88 2.70 14.53
CA ASN A 304 17.24 3.07 15.79
C ASN A 304 18.27 3.74 16.72
N LEU A 305 17.76 4.51 17.67
CA LEU A 305 18.54 5.44 18.47
C LEU A 305 18.36 5.17 19.97
N SER A 306 19.39 5.46 20.74
CA SER A 306 19.34 5.58 22.19
C SER A 306 19.80 6.95 22.65
N ASP A 307 19.31 7.40 23.81
CA ASP A 307 19.62 8.68 24.47
C ASP A 307 19.18 9.93 23.66
N ARG A 308 18.30 10.75 24.23
CA ARG A 308 17.81 11.98 23.58
C ARG A 308 18.82 13.12 23.62
N ALA A 309 19.70 13.15 24.63
CA ALA A 309 20.69 14.21 24.84
C ALA A 309 21.99 13.91 24.06
N ALA A 310 22.30 12.64 23.84
CA ALA A 310 23.43 12.19 23.04
C ALA A 310 23.05 10.96 22.18
N PRO A 311 22.33 11.15 21.06
CA PRO A 311 21.84 10.05 20.23
C PRO A 311 22.95 9.09 19.80
N ARG A 312 22.84 7.83 20.18
CA ARG A 312 23.71 6.74 19.73
C ARG A 312 22.91 5.75 18.91
N PHE A 313 23.52 5.13 17.92
CA PHE A 313 22.86 4.06 17.19
C PHE A 313 22.74 2.81 18.05
N ALA A 314 21.53 2.25 18.05
CA ALA A 314 21.21 1.05 18.76
C ALA A 314 20.38 0.19 17.82
N SER A 315 21.00 -0.71 17.06
CA SER A 315 20.27 -1.63 16.18
C SER A 315 20.40 -3.09 16.64
N ALA A 316 21.13 -3.35 17.73
CA ALA A 316 21.23 -4.67 18.33
C ALA A 316 19.90 -5.12 18.98
N VAL A 317 19.82 -6.40 19.29
CA VAL A 317 18.67 -7.04 19.94
C VAL A 317 19.09 -7.47 21.34
N GLU A 318 18.29 -7.09 22.35
CA GLU A 318 18.43 -7.66 23.70
C GLU A 318 17.88 -9.08 23.68
N GLY A 319 18.61 -10.04 24.27
CA GLY A 319 18.22 -11.46 24.20
C GLY A 319 18.36 -12.04 22.78
N LYS A 320 19.43 -11.67 22.05
CA LYS A 320 19.66 -12.07 20.64
C LYS A 320 19.65 -13.60 20.43
N GLU A 321 20.04 -14.38 21.44
CA GLU A 321 19.97 -15.84 21.45
C GLU A 321 18.54 -16.38 21.27
N HIS A 322 17.53 -15.56 21.60
CA HIS A 322 16.11 -15.84 21.40
C HIS A 322 15.56 -15.26 20.07
N CYS A 323 16.43 -14.65 19.25
CA CYS A 323 16.09 -14.03 17.98
C CYS A 323 16.63 -14.87 16.82
N GLU A 324 15.73 -15.41 16.01
CA GLU A 324 16.05 -16.17 14.81
C GLU A 324 15.85 -15.31 13.55
N LEU A 325 16.90 -15.17 12.75
CA LEU A 325 16.83 -14.52 11.43
C LEU A 325 16.71 -15.61 10.35
N ARG A 326 15.73 -15.46 9.46
CA ARG A 326 15.50 -16.34 8.30
C ARG A 326 15.48 -15.51 7.02
N ASP A 327 15.70 -16.18 5.89
CA ASP A 327 15.68 -15.57 4.55
C ASP A 327 16.63 -14.35 4.46
N ASP A 328 16.12 -13.20 4.02
CA ASP A 328 16.85 -11.94 3.88
C ASP A 328 16.77 -11.05 5.15
N ALA A 329 16.28 -11.59 6.27
CA ALA A 329 16.11 -10.82 7.48
C ALA A 329 17.46 -10.42 8.11
N PHE A 330 17.54 -9.19 8.59
CA PHE A 330 18.80 -8.63 9.07
C PHE A 330 18.63 -7.61 10.20
N VAL A 331 19.61 -7.59 11.10
CA VAL A 331 19.75 -6.66 12.23
C VAL A 331 21.11 -5.96 12.10
N SER A 332 21.14 -4.63 12.00
CA SER A 332 22.42 -3.92 11.92
C SER A 332 23.18 -3.92 13.25
N GLU A 333 24.48 -4.23 13.20
CA GLU A 333 25.34 -4.36 14.38
C GLU A 333 26.32 -3.18 14.57
N LYS A 334 26.30 -2.19 13.68
CA LYS A 334 27.17 -1.01 13.75
C LYS A 334 26.33 0.24 13.92
N GLU A 335 26.97 1.38 14.21
CA GLU A 335 26.37 2.64 13.79
C GLU A 335 25.97 2.44 12.35
N THR A 336 24.67 2.55 12.09
CA THR A 336 24.20 2.74 10.75
C THR A 336 24.85 4.05 10.34
N GLY A 337 26.03 3.98 9.69
CA GLY A 337 26.79 5.15 9.29
C GLY A 337 25.92 6.03 8.39
N PRO A 338 26.40 7.21 7.93
CA PRO A 338 25.73 7.97 6.89
C PRO A 338 25.25 7.01 5.84
N ALA A 339 26.06 6.19 5.18
CA ALA A 339 25.62 5.14 4.24
C ALA A 339 24.45 4.22 4.66
N GLU A 340 24.28 3.87 5.94
CA GLU A 340 23.21 3.00 6.44
C GLU A 340 21.93 3.73 6.93
N LEU A 341 22.04 5.00 7.38
CA LEU A 341 20.91 5.94 7.52
C LEU A 341 20.59 6.66 6.23
N THR A 342 21.57 7.01 5.41
CA THR A 342 21.55 7.12 3.96
C THR A 342 21.00 5.87 3.31
N LEU A 343 21.09 4.72 3.95
CA LEU A 343 20.24 3.61 3.60
C LEU A 343 18.97 3.66 4.48
N PHE A 344 18.31 4.78 4.74
CA PHE A 344 16.95 4.85 5.33
C PHE A 344 16.30 6.21 5.07
N THR A 345 16.94 7.31 5.47
CA THR A 345 16.70 8.70 5.07
C THR A 345 17.25 9.08 3.69
N GLN A 346 18.44 8.60 3.28
CA GLN A 346 18.83 8.65 1.85
C GLN A 346 18.50 7.35 1.11
N ARG A 347 17.78 6.39 1.74
CA ARG A 347 17.43 5.13 1.05
C ARG A 347 16.60 5.44 -0.17
N ASN A 348 16.09 6.68 -0.28
CA ASN A 348 15.19 7.04 -1.32
C ASN A 348 14.08 5.96 -1.21
N ASP A 349 13.65 5.54 0.00
CA ASP A 349 12.64 4.48 0.07
C ASP A 349 11.29 5.13 -0.18
N LEU A 350 10.51 4.53 -1.05
CA LEU A 350 9.22 5.06 -1.41
C LEU A 350 8.18 4.85 -0.31
N HIS A 351 8.34 3.81 0.50
CA HIS A 351 7.40 3.47 1.56
C HIS A 351 7.42 4.46 2.72
N THR A 352 8.44 5.32 2.82
CA THR A 352 8.48 6.41 3.79
C THR A 352 7.67 7.63 3.35
N VAL A 353 7.18 7.69 2.11
CA VAL A 353 6.29 8.74 1.62
C VAL A 353 4.86 8.20 1.52
N MET A 354 3.91 8.89 2.15
CA MET A 354 2.50 8.47 2.16
C MET A 354 1.86 8.64 0.78
N PRO A 355 1.07 7.64 0.31
CA PRO A 355 0.22 7.82 -0.86
C PRO A 355 -0.85 8.89 -0.59
N ASP A 356 -0.98 9.83 -1.51
CA ASP A 356 -2.05 10.84 -1.54
C ASP A 356 -3.01 10.63 -2.73
N VAL A 357 -2.67 9.69 -3.63
CA VAL A 357 -3.51 9.23 -4.74
C VAL A 357 -3.67 7.73 -4.61
N PHE A 358 -4.90 7.25 -4.62
CA PHE A 358 -5.20 5.84 -4.48
C PHE A 358 -5.73 5.31 -5.80
N ALA A 359 -5.01 4.36 -6.39
CA ALA A 359 -5.52 3.63 -7.54
C ALA A 359 -6.68 2.74 -7.06
N PRO A 360 -7.88 2.86 -7.68
CA PRO A 360 -9.00 2.02 -7.29
C PRO A 360 -8.72 0.56 -7.68
N PRO A 361 -9.35 -0.41 -7.01
CA PRO A 361 -9.23 -1.81 -7.40
C PRO A 361 -9.72 -2.01 -8.84
N LEU A 362 -9.14 -3.00 -9.52
CA LEU A 362 -9.60 -3.42 -10.85
C LEU A 362 -11.00 -4.01 -10.74
N THR A 363 -11.92 -3.54 -11.58
CA THR A 363 -13.31 -4.02 -11.64
C THR A 363 -13.68 -4.45 -13.06
N THR A 364 -14.82 -5.14 -13.22
CA THR A 364 -15.41 -5.44 -14.52
C THR A 364 -16.66 -4.59 -14.77
N GLY A 365 -17.17 -4.57 -16.00
CA GLY A 365 -18.34 -3.79 -16.42
C GLY A 365 -17.96 -2.52 -17.19
N GLU A 366 -18.88 -1.56 -17.27
CA GLU A 366 -18.67 -0.32 -18.03
C GLU A 366 -17.72 0.66 -17.33
N PRO A 367 -16.79 1.30 -18.07
CA PRO A 367 -15.96 2.39 -17.54
C PRO A 367 -16.78 3.58 -17.08
N ALA A 368 -16.42 4.11 -15.91
CA ALA A 368 -17.04 5.29 -15.31
C ALA A 368 -16.00 6.11 -14.53
N PRO A 369 -16.27 7.41 -14.26
CA PRO A 369 -15.37 8.28 -13.50
C PRO A 369 -14.86 7.61 -12.22
N GLY A 370 -13.54 7.59 -12.04
CA GLY A 370 -12.88 7.03 -10.86
C GLY A 370 -12.80 5.51 -10.79
N ARG A 371 -13.21 4.76 -11.82
CA ARG A 371 -13.08 3.30 -11.85
C ARG A 371 -11.91 2.84 -12.70
N TRP A 372 -11.16 1.84 -12.21
CA TRP A 372 -10.19 1.08 -13.02
C TRP A 372 -10.88 -0.19 -13.51
N VAL A 373 -11.08 -0.30 -14.82
CA VAL A 373 -11.97 -1.30 -15.41
C VAL A 373 -11.21 -2.20 -16.38
N ARG A 374 -11.30 -3.50 -16.16
CA ARG A 374 -10.85 -4.53 -17.10
C ARG A 374 -11.81 -4.58 -18.28
N GLN A 375 -11.29 -4.37 -19.48
CA GLN A 375 -12.06 -4.38 -20.71
C GLN A 375 -11.36 -5.19 -21.82
N THR A 376 -12.15 -5.89 -22.61
CA THR A 376 -11.73 -6.47 -23.89
C THR A 376 -12.35 -5.66 -25.01
N LEU A 377 -11.55 -5.34 -26.04
CA LEU A 377 -12.08 -4.64 -27.21
C LEU A 377 -13.16 -5.49 -27.90
N PRO A 378 -14.27 -4.89 -28.38
CA PRO A 378 -15.31 -5.64 -29.10
C PRO A 378 -14.75 -6.43 -30.30
N SER A 379 -13.78 -5.85 -31.02
CA SER A 379 -13.08 -6.50 -32.14
C SER A 379 -12.17 -7.66 -31.74
N ARG A 380 -12.05 -7.96 -30.45
CA ARG A 380 -11.26 -9.04 -29.86
C ARG A 380 -12.11 -9.90 -28.90
N ALA A 381 -13.44 -9.78 -28.99
CA ALA A 381 -14.36 -10.63 -28.25
C ALA A 381 -14.07 -12.12 -28.54
N GLY A 382 -14.06 -12.95 -27.51
CA GLY A 382 -13.71 -14.38 -27.61
C GLY A 382 -12.21 -14.69 -27.49
N THR A 383 -11.33 -13.67 -27.45
CA THR A 383 -9.92 -13.84 -27.10
C THR A 383 -9.68 -13.63 -25.61
N ALA A 384 -8.51 -14.03 -25.10
CA ALA A 384 -8.09 -13.74 -23.73
C ALA A 384 -7.45 -12.34 -23.57
N ALA A 385 -7.42 -11.54 -24.65
CA ALA A 385 -6.88 -10.19 -24.61
C ALA A 385 -7.73 -9.28 -23.73
N TYR A 386 -7.07 -8.45 -22.93
CA TYR A 386 -7.72 -7.39 -22.18
C TYR A 386 -6.77 -6.23 -21.93
N HIS A 387 -7.36 -5.08 -21.64
CA HIS A 387 -6.70 -3.89 -21.11
C HIS A 387 -7.45 -3.38 -19.89
N CYS A 388 -6.88 -2.40 -19.21
CA CYS A 388 -7.50 -1.64 -18.16
C CYS A 388 -7.77 -0.22 -18.65
N VAL A 389 -8.90 0.37 -18.25
CA VAL A 389 -9.23 1.77 -18.53
C VAL A 389 -9.63 2.48 -17.23
N TYR A 390 -9.08 3.69 -17.04
CA TYR A 390 -9.47 4.63 -16.01
C TYR A 390 -10.10 5.86 -16.66
N LEU A 391 -11.28 6.23 -16.20
CA LEU A 391 -11.82 7.56 -16.48
C LEU A 391 -11.54 8.47 -15.28
N PRO A 392 -11.11 9.72 -15.50
CA PRO A 392 -10.79 10.63 -14.40
C PRO A 392 -12.02 10.95 -13.55
N LEU A 393 -11.81 11.34 -12.30
CA LEU A 393 -12.89 11.69 -11.36
C LEU A 393 -13.77 12.84 -11.86
N ASP A 394 -13.22 13.72 -12.69
CA ASP A 394 -13.89 14.83 -13.36
C ASP A 394 -14.24 14.51 -14.82
N TRP A 395 -14.35 13.23 -15.19
CA TRP A 395 -14.78 12.81 -16.52
C TRP A 395 -16.23 13.23 -16.81
N GLN A 396 -16.45 13.76 -18.02
CA GLN A 396 -17.73 14.23 -18.51
C GLN A 396 -17.92 13.77 -19.95
N PRO A 397 -19.11 13.26 -20.32
CA PRO A 397 -19.43 12.93 -21.71
C PRO A 397 -19.16 14.11 -22.65
N GLY A 398 -18.53 13.84 -23.79
CA GLY A 398 -18.24 14.85 -24.82
C GLY A 398 -17.04 15.76 -24.54
N LYS A 399 -16.53 15.83 -23.30
CA LYS A 399 -15.29 16.58 -23.00
C LYS A 399 -14.07 15.80 -23.49
N LYS A 400 -13.07 16.52 -24.02
CA LYS A 400 -11.80 15.95 -24.50
C LYS A 400 -10.73 15.97 -23.43
N TYR A 401 -10.22 14.78 -23.10
CA TYR A 401 -9.17 14.55 -22.11
C TYR A 401 -7.88 14.09 -22.79
N PRO A 402 -6.70 14.56 -22.38
CA PRO A 402 -5.46 13.88 -22.70
C PRO A 402 -5.50 12.42 -22.26
N LEU A 403 -4.74 11.58 -22.96
CA LEU A 403 -4.69 10.14 -22.77
C LEU A 403 -3.31 9.72 -22.28
N LEU A 404 -3.25 9.00 -21.16
CA LEU A 404 -2.05 8.32 -20.69
C LEU A 404 -2.16 6.83 -21.02
N VAL A 405 -1.21 6.29 -21.77
CA VAL A 405 -1.19 4.88 -22.15
C VAL A 405 0.06 4.24 -21.58
N GLY A 406 -0.05 3.10 -20.90
CA GLY A 406 1.13 2.43 -20.37
C GLY A 406 1.01 0.91 -20.34
N PHE A 407 2.17 0.26 -20.30
CA PHE A 407 2.31 -1.19 -20.16
C PHE A 407 2.92 -1.54 -18.80
N PRO A 408 2.78 -2.77 -18.29
CA PRO A 408 3.37 -3.16 -17.02
C PRO A 408 4.88 -3.46 -17.10
N GLY A 409 5.52 -3.41 -15.93
CA GLY A 409 6.88 -3.91 -15.72
C GLY A 409 6.97 -5.43 -15.90
N ASN A 410 8.14 -6.02 -15.68
CA ASN A 410 8.29 -7.48 -15.71
C ASN A 410 7.58 -8.15 -14.52
N GLY A 411 7.10 -9.36 -14.71
CA GLY A 411 6.38 -10.12 -13.71
C GLY A 411 6.47 -11.64 -13.92
N PRO A 412 6.59 -12.46 -12.86
CA PRO A 412 6.55 -12.05 -11.46
C PRO A 412 7.90 -11.47 -10.99
N PHE A 413 7.90 -10.19 -10.61
CA PHE A 413 9.05 -9.52 -10.02
C PHE A 413 8.76 -9.22 -8.55
N ARG A 414 9.73 -9.56 -7.70
CA ARG A 414 9.78 -9.17 -6.29
C ARG A 414 11.23 -8.93 -5.91
N ASN A 415 11.48 -7.98 -5.03
CA ASN A 415 12.80 -7.79 -4.46
C ASN A 415 12.72 -7.61 -2.93
N ARG A 416 13.91 -7.56 -2.32
CA ARG A 416 14.12 -7.35 -0.88
C ARG A 416 13.64 -6.00 -0.33
N PHE A 417 13.11 -5.12 -1.17
CA PHE A 417 12.62 -3.79 -0.79
C PHE A 417 11.09 -3.68 -0.85
N GLY A 418 10.38 -4.80 -1.03
CA GLY A 418 8.92 -4.83 -1.08
C GLY A 418 8.33 -4.46 -2.45
N ASP A 419 9.18 -4.18 -3.44
CA ASP A 419 8.74 -3.87 -4.80
C ASP A 419 8.13 -5.10 -5.47
N ARG A 420 7.02 -4.90 -6.17
CA ARG A 420 6.26 -5.98 -6.82
C ARG A 420 5.75 -5.54 -8.18
N SER A 421 5.75 -6.48 -9.12
CA SER A 421 5.05 -6.36 -10.39
C SER A 421 4.61 -7.76 -10.82
N GLY A 422 3.30 -7.96 -11.02
CA GLY A 422 2.76 -9.19 -11.60
C GLY A 422 2.92 -9.25 -13.11
N GLY A 423 3.24 -8.12 -13.74
CA GLY A 423 3.46 -7.98 -15.18
C GLY A 423 2.16 -7.95 -15.99
N MET A 424 1.01 -7.74 -15.33
CA MET A 424 -0.32 -7.68 -15.94
C MET A 424 -0.78 -6.23 -16.17
N PRO A 425 -1.73 -5.96 -17.08
CA PRO A 425 -2.19 -4.61 -17.42
C PRO A 425 -2.55 -3.71 -16.22
N GLU A 426 -3.08 -4.29 -15.15
CA GLU A 426 -3.48 -3.61 -13.92
C GLU A 426 -2.34 -3.23 -12.99
N ASP A 427 -1.15 -3.82 -13.17
CA ASP A 427 0.01 -3.64 -12.28
C ASP A 427 0.76 -2.32 -12.50
N ASN A 428 0.28 -1.43 -13.37
CA ASN A 428 0.88 -0.12 -13.62
C ASN A 428 -0.09 1.06 -13.43
N PRO A 429 -0.44 1.40 -12.17
CA PRO A 429 -1.26 2.57 -11.87
C PRO A 429 -0.54 3.92 -12.03
N MET A 430 0.66 3.96 -12.63
CA MET A 430 1.47 5.19 -12.71
C MET A 430 0.71 6.35 -13.35
N GLY A 431 -0.05 6.08 -14.43
CA GLY A 431 -0.89 7.08 -15.09
C GLY A 431 -1.95 7.70 -14.17
N ILE A 432 -2.57 6.91 -13.28
CA ILE A 432 -3.54 7.40 -12.29
C ILE A 432 -2.82 8.27 -11.25
N GLY A 433 -1.64 7.85 -10.81
CA GLY A 433 -0.83 8.60 -9.84
C GLY A 433 -0.39 9.97 -10.34
N VAL A 434 0.26 10.01 -11.52
CA VAL A 434 0.78 11.26 -12.07
C VAL A 434 -0.34 12.23 -12.45
N SER A 435 -1.50 11.74 -12.88
CA SER A 435 -2.69 12.59 -13.11
C SER A 435 -3.41 13.03 -11.83
N GLY A 436 -3.14 12.38 -10.70
CA GLY A 436 -3.91 12.58 -9.48
C GLY A 436 -5.35 12.07 -9.57
N GLY A 437 -5.62 11.17 -10.52
CA GLY A 437 -6.94 10.66 -10.82
C GLY A 437 -7.88 11.67 -11.49
N ARG A 438 -7.37 12.78 -12.02
CA ARG A 438 -8.17 13.87 -12.61
C ARG A 438 -7.62 14.28 -13.97
N GLY A 439 -8.45 14.80 -14.85
CA GLY A 439 -8.04 15.45 -16.10
C GLY A 439 -7.47 14.54 -17.18
N PHE A 440 -7.29 13.24 -16.95
CA PHE A 440 -6.68 12.30 -17.90
C PHE A 440 -7.45 10.98 -17.96
N VAL A 441 -7.70 10.48 -19.17
CA VAL A 441 -8.06 9.06 -19.37
C VAL A 441 -6.77 8.25 -19.29
N VAL A 442 -6.80 7.09 -18.65
CA VAL A 442 -5.63 6.20 -18.54
C VAL A 442 -5.95 4.83 -19.12
N LEU A 443 -5.05 4.29 -19.94
CA LEU A 443 -5.08 2.90 -20.42
C LEU A 443 -3.89 2.13 -19.85
N GLY A 444 -4.18 1.00 -19.21
CA GLY A 444 -3.20 -0.04 -18.87
C GLY A 444 -3.28 -1.17 -19.90
N LEU A 445 -2.26 -1.33 -20.73
CA LEU A 445 -2.21 -2.34 -21.79
C LEU A 445 -1.31 -3.52 -21.38
N GLY A 446 -1.50 -4.68 -22.00
CA GLY A 446 -0.65 -5.85 -21.81
C GLY A 446 0.18 -6.17 -23.05
N TYR A 447 1.29 -6.87 -22.85
CA TYR A 447 1.99 -7.58 -23.94
C TYR A 447 1.23 -8.88 -24.20
N LEU A 448 0.82 -9.14 -25.43
CA LEU A 448 -0.11 -10.24 -25.73
C LEU A 448 0.63 -11.47 -26.22
N ASP A 449 0.21 -12.65 -25.78
CA ASP A 449 0.73 -13.93 -26.29
C ASP A 449 -0.31 -14.61 -27.18
N SER A 450 -0.16 -14.51 -28.51
CA SER A 450 -1.06 -15.15 -29.49
C SER A 450 -1.10 -16.69 -29.41
N ARG A 451 -0.07 -17.37 -28.89
CA ARG A 451 -0.05 -18.80 -28.55
C ARG A 451 -0.99 -19.13 -27.39
N LYS A 452 -1.31 -18.14 -26.55
CA LYS A 452 -2.25 -18.24 -25.42
C LYS A 452 -3.51 -17.43 -25.69
N ASN A 453 -4.01 -17.46 -26.92
CA ASN A 453 -5.23 -16.76 -27.32
C ASN A 453 -5.20 -15.26 -26.98
N LEU A 454 -4.05 -14.61 -27.22
CA LEU A 454 -3.78 -13.20 -26.91
C LEU A 454 -3.86 -12.84 -25.42
N GLN A 455 -3.66 -13.80 -24.52
CA GLN A 455 -3.58 -13.52 -23.08
C GLN A 455 -2.38 -12.58 -22.78
N PRO A 456 -2.53 -11.56 -21.93
CA PRO A 456 -1.40 -10.77 -21.46
C PRO A 456 -0.32 -11.63 -20.76
N THR A 457 0.95 -11.37 -21.08
CA THR A 457 2.12 -12.05 -20.50
C THR A 457 2.92 -11.15 -19.55
N GLY A 458 3.33 -11.75 -18.43
CA GLY A 458 4.12 -11.07 -17.39
C GLY A 458 5.59 -10.88 -17.78
N ASN A 459 6.11 -11.69 -18.70
CA ASN A 459 7.51 -11.66 -19.10
C ASN A 459 7.68 -11.17 -20.53
N TRP A 460 8.59 -10.21 -20.72
CA TRP A 460 9.04 -9.72 -22.04
C TRP A 460 7.89 -9.34 -22.99
N TRP A 461 8.09 -9.46 -24.30
CA TRP A 461 7.34 -8.70 -25.30
C TRP A 461 6.13 -9.44 -25.88
N GLY A 462 5.97 -10.73 -25.58
CA GLY A 462 4.95 -11.57 -26.20
C GLY A 462 5.05 -11.58 -27.73
N ASP A 463 3.90 -11.54 -28.40
CA ASP A 463 3.75 -11.29 -29.83
C ASP A 463 3.74 -9.78 -30.09
N VAL A 464 4.83 -9.27 -30.67
CA VAL A 464 5.04 -7.84 -30.90
C VAL A 464 3.99 -7.28 -31.86
N VAL A 465 3.71 -7.99 -32.95
CA VAL A 465 2.75 -7.57 -33.98
C VAL A 465 1.35 -7.50 -33.39
N ALA A 466 0.93 -8.53 -32.65
CA ALA A 466 -0.38 -8.55 -32.01
C ALA A 466 -0.52 -7.47 -30.93
N THR A 467 0.53 -7.23 -30.15
CA THR A 467 0.56 -6.18 -29.13
C THR A 467 0.42 -4.78 -29.75
N ILE A 468 1.14 -4.50 -30.85
CA ILE A 468 1.05 -3.23 -31.59
C ILE A 468 -0.34 -3.03 -32.18
N ALA A 469 -0.89 -4.07 -32.82
CA ALA A 469 -2.23 -4.01 -33.41
C ALA A 469 -3.29 -3.70 -32.34
N TYR A 470 -3.26 -4.43 -31.21
CA TYR A 470 -4.18 -4.21 -30.10
C TYR A 470 -4.02 -2.82 -29.47
N THR A 471 -2.79 -2.32 -29.36
CA THR A 471 -2.49 -0.98 -28.83
C THR A 471 -3.13 0.11 -29.68
N LYS A 472 -2.97 0.03 -31.01
CA LYS A 472 -3.58 0.99 -31.94
C LYS A 472 -5.11 0.97 -31.83
N ASP A 473 -5.71 -0.22 -31.77
CA ASP A 473 -7.15 -0.36 -31.63
C ASP A 473 -7.66 0.15 -30.28
N ALA A 474 -6.94 -0.09 -29.18
CA ALA A 474 -7.32 0.39 -27.84
C ALA A 474 -7.24 1.92 -27.71
N VAL A 475 -6.19 2.53 -28.27
CA VAL A 475 -6.07 4.00 -28.30
C VAL A 475 -7.18 4.62 -29.14
N ARG A 476 -7.46 4.07 -30.32
CA ARG A 476 -8.57 4.54 -31.17
C ARG A 476 -9.91 4.42 -30.43
N PHE A 477 -10.16 3.27 -29.81
CA PHE A 477 -11.38 3.02 -29.06
C PHE A 477 -11.55 4.01 -27.91
N ALA A 478 -10.49 4.33 -27.16
CA ALA A 478 -10.56 5.34 -26.10
C ALA A 478 -10.85 6.75 -26.64
N CYS A 479 -10.35 7.11 -27.82
CA CYS A 479 -10.63 8.39 -28.46
C CYS A 479 -12.10 8.52 -28.90
N GLU A 480 -12.66 7.42 -29.40
CA GLU A 480 -14.05 7.33 -29.88
C GLU A 480 -15.06 7.25 -28.73
N HIS A 481 -14.75 6.48 -27.67
CA HIS A 481 -15.73 6.12 -26.65
C HIS A 481 -15.53 6.82 -25.29
N TYR A 482 -14.31 7.24 -24.97
CA TYR A 482 -14.00 7.79 -23.64
C TYR A 482 -13.59 9.26 -23.65
N GLY A 483 -13.77 9.94 -24.78
CA GLY A 483 -13.42 11.35 -24.90
C GLY A 483 -11.91 11.59 -24.84
N ALA A 484 -11.08 10.57 -25.08
CA ALA A 484 -9.65 10.79 -25.24
C ALA A 484 -9.38 11.66 -26.48
N ASP A 485 -8.35 12.50 -26.38
CA ASP A 485 -7.90 13.38 -27.45
C ASP A 485 -6.74 12.74 -28.21
N PRO A 486 -6.92 12.39 -29.49
CA PRO A 486 -5.88 11.71 -30.27
C PRO A 486 -4.63 12.56 -30.51
N THR A 487 -4.68 13.87 -30.25
CA THR A 487 -3.53 14.78 -30.37
C THR A 487 -2.74 14.94 -29.08
N ARG A 488 -3.26 14.44 -27.95
CA ARG A 488 -2.71 14.58 -26.60
C ARG A 488 -2.53 13.22 -25.92
N VAL A 489 -1.90 12.28 -26.61
CA VAL A 489 -1.63 10.92 -26.11
C VAL A 489 -0.19 10.78 -25.63
N VAL A 490 0.03 10.42 -24.38
CA VAL A 490 1.36 10.20 -23.80
C VAL A 490 1.55 8.71 -23.54
N LEU A 491 2.65 8.16 -24.04
CA LEU A 491 3.07 6.80 -23.70
C LEU A 491 3.92 6.85 -22.42
N PHE A 492 3.56 6.05 -21.42
CA PHE A 492 4.34 5.93 -20.19
C PHE A 492 4.80 4.50 -19.92
N GLY A 493 5.95 4.39 -19.27
CA GLY A 493 6.61 3.10 -19.02
C GLY A 493 7.34 3.04 -17.70
N PHE A 494 7.42 1.83 -17.14
CA PHE A 494 8.19 1.47 -15.97
C PHE A 494 8.96 0.16 -16.22
N SER A 495 10.26 0.10 -15.88
CA SER A 495 11.04 -1.14 -16.01
C SER A 495 10.98 -1.69 -17.44
N ARG A 496 10.47 -2.92 -17.64
CA ARG A 496 10.16 -3.50 -18.97
C ARG A 496 9.44 -2.50 -19.87
N SER A 497 8.41 -1.80 -19.40
CA SER A 497 7.65 -0.89 -20.27
C SER A 497 8.29 0.46 -20.49
N ALA A 498 9.30 0.86 -19.71
CA ALA A 498 10.14 1.99 -20.07
C ALA A 498 11.00 1.65 -21.30
N ILE A 499 11.54 0.42 -21.40
CA ILE A 499 12.15 -0.10 -22.63
C ILE A 499 11.08 -0.29 -23.72
N GLY A 500 9.90 -0.79 -23.33
CA GLY A 500 8.77 -1.00 -24.24
C GLY A 500 8.26 0.29 -24.89
N ALA A 501 8.44 1.44 -24.24
CA ALA A 501 8.04 2.72 -24.79
C ALA A 501 8.85 3.11 -26.04
N SER A 502 10.12 2.71 -26.14
CA SER A 502 10.86 2.77 -27.40
C SER A 502 10.61 1.52 -28.25
N PHE A 503 10.74 0.31 -27.70
CA PHE A 503 10.66 -0.94 -28.48
C PHE A 503 9.31 -1.16 -29.17
N ILE A 504 8.19 -1.04 -28.43
CA ILE A 504 6.83 -1.11 -28.97
C ILE A 504 6.38 0.26 -29.47
N GLY A 505 6.58 1.31 -28.66
CA GLY A 505 6.04 2.64 -28.97
C GLY A 505 6.65 3.30 -30.21
N LEU A 506 7.91 3.02 -30.52
CA LEU A 506 8.62 3.52 -31.71
C LEU A 506 8.91 2.42 -32.74
N HIS A 507 8.24 1.27 -32.63
CA HIS A 507 8.50 0.08 -33.43
C HIS A 507 8.50 0.35 -34.95
N ASP A 508 7.46 1.03 -35.43
CA ASP A 508 7.23 1.32 -36.85
C ASP A 508 6.48 2.64 -37.06
N ASP A 509 6.34 3.03 -38.33
CA ASP A 509 5.74 4.29 -38.75
C ASP A 509 4.21 4.33 -38.55
N THR A 510 3.59 3.22 -38.13
CA THR A 510 2.14 3.14 -37.89
C THR A 510 1.78 3.36 -36.42
N ILE A 511 2.62 2.93 -35.48
CA ILE A 511 2.41 3.14 -34.05
C ILE A 511 3.11 4.39 -33.54
N ALA A 512 4.31 4.69 -34.08
CA ALA A 512 5.10 5.81 -33.60
C ALA A 512 4.32 7.13 -33.61
N PRO A 513 3.56 7.52 -34.66
CA PRO A 513 2.85 8.80 -34.71
C PRO A 513 1.74 8.98 -33.65
N LEU A 514 1.29 7.92 -32.98
CA LEU A 514 0.24 8.03 -31.96
C LEU A 514 0.67 8.88 -30.76
N TRP A 515 1.96 8.89 -30.43
CA TRP A 515 2.46 9.46 -29.18
C TRP A 515 2.81 10.93 -29.34
N ARG A 516 2.24 11.80 -28.52
CA ARG A 516 2.62 13.21 -28.40
C ARG A 516 3.90 13.38 -27.59
N ALA A 517 4.06 12.57 -26.54
CA ALA A 517 5.22 12.60 -25.64
C ALA A 517 5.42 11.24 -24.96
N PHE A 518 6.56 11.08 -24.30
CA PHE A 518 6.96 9.84 -23.61
C PHE A 518 7.37 10.12 -22.16
N LEU A 519 6.86 9.35 -21.21
CA LEU A 519 7.18 9.45 -19.78
C LEU A 519 7.69 8.11 -19.24
N CYS A 520 8.98 8.00 -18.95
CA CYS A 520 9.57 6.72 -18.59
C CYS A 520 10.23 6.76 -17.22
N TYR A 521 10.02 5.69 -16.46
CA TYR A 521 10.56 5.50 -15.12
C TYR A 521 11.41 4.24 -15.06
N ASP A 522 12.68 4.41 -14.68
CA ASP A 522 13.56 3.34 -14.21
C ASP A 522 13.67 2.13 -15.18
N GLY A 523 14.16 2.41 -16.39
CA GLY A 523 14.42 1.40 -17.42
C GLY A 523 14.31 1.91 -18.86
N TRP A 524 14.67 3.16 -19.18
CA TRP A 524 14.67 3.60 -20.58
C TRP A 524 15.83 2.95 -21.34
N GLU A 525 15.59 2.56 -22.59
CA GLU A 525 16.47 1.73 -23.42
C GLU A 525 17.86 2.33 -23.65
N SER A 526 18.91 1.52 -23.47
CA SER A 526 20.29 1.79 -23.91
C SER A 526 20.81 0.70 -24.86
N GLN A 527 21.80 1.05 -25.69
CA GLN A 527 22.43 0.11 -26.63
C GLN A 527 23.14 -1.06 -25.90
N ALA A 528 23.70 -0.80 -24.72
CA ALA A 528 24.34 -1.82 -23.89
C ALA A 528 23.30 -2.73 -23.20
N ASP A 529 22.14 -2.18 -22.83
CA ASP A 529 21.04 -2.92 -22.25
C ASP A 529 20.40 -3.86 -23.27
N MET A 530 20.21 -3.44 -24.51
CA MET A 530 19.70 -4.31 -25.58
C MET A 530 20.64 -5.49 -25.85
N ALA A 531 21.95 -5.25 -26.00
CA ALA A 531 22.93 -6.31 -26.24
C ALA A 531 23.05 -7.32 -25.07
N ARG A 532 22.88 -6.85 -23.82
CA ARG A 532 22.87 -7.71 -22.62
C ARG A 532 21.53 -8.43 -22.42
N ASN A 533 20.41 -7.78 -22.75
CA ASN A 533 19.06 -8.34 -22.61
C ASN A 533 18.70 -9.31 -23.74
N TRP A 534 19.34 -9.17 -24.91
CA TRP A 534 19.28 -10.09 -26.04
C TRP A 534 19.55 -11.55 -25.66
N TYR A 535 20.51 -11.77 -24.76
CA TYR A 535 20.90 -13.11 -24.28
C TYR A 535 19.96 -13.70 -23.21
N ARG A 536 19.02 -12.92 -22.67
CA ARG A 536 18.12 -13.33 -21.57
C ARG A 536 16.69 -13.64 -22.02
N HIS A 537 16.45 -13.72 -23.33
CA HIS A 537 15.11 -13.96 -23.85
C HIS A 537 14.63 -15.38 -23.58
N ASP A 538 13.49 -15.46 -22.90
CA ASP A 538 12.58 -16.60 -22.90
C ASP A 538 12.03 -16.83 -24.32
N GLN A 539 11.87 -18.09 -24.71
CA GLN A 539 11.30 -18.56 -25.98
C GLN A 539 9.83 -18.15 -26.20
N SER A 540 9.24 -17.34 -25.31
CA SER A 540 7.88 -16.82 -25.38
C SER A 540 7.72 -15.53 -26.21
N SER A 541 8.80 -14.84 -26.56
CA SER A 541 8.76 -13.67 -27.48
C SER A 541 8.94 -14.11 -28.94
N TYR A 542 8.16 -13.56 -29.87
CA TYR A 542 8.12 -14.00 -31.28
C TYR A 542 7.53 -12.91 -32.18
N HIS A 543 7.75 -13.04 -33.48
CA HIS A 543 7.44 -12.02 -34.49
C HIS A 543 8.19 -10.68 -34.25
N TYR A 544 9.48 -10.75 -33.95
CA TYR A 544 10.39 -9.59 -33.88
C TYR A 544 11.57 -9.77 -34.85
N ASP A 545 12.16 -8.68 -35.34
CA ASP A 545 13.38 -8.71 -36.16
C ASP A 545 14.61 -8.74 -35.24
N PRO A 546 15.52 -9.72 -35.35
CA PRO A 546 16.77 -9.71 -34.60
C PRO A 546 17.58 -8.41 -34.70
N LYS A 547 17.49 -7.72 -35.84
CA LYS A 547 18.16 -6.42 -36.04
C LYS A 547 17.57 -5.32 -35.17
N ASP A 548 16.36 -5.48 -34.63
CA ASP A 548 15.80 -4.53 -33.68
C ASP A 548 16.63 -4.40 -32.39
N PHE A 549 17.48 -5.38 -32.09
CA PHE A 549 18.23 -5.44 -30.84
C PHE A 549 19.71 -5.08 -31.00
N ASP A 550 20.16 -4.85 -32.24
CA ASP A 550 21.47 -4.28 -32.51
C ASP A 550 21.42 -2.73 -32.52
N GLY A 551 22.59 -2.10 -32.62
CA GLY A 551 22.69 -0.64 -32.61
C GLY A 551 21.96 0.06 -33.77
N THR A 552 21.75 -0.62 -34.90
CA THR A 552 21.06 -0.07 -36.07
C THR A 552 19.55 -0.05 -35.88
N GLY A 553 18.97 -1.11 -35.29
CA GLY A 553 17.54 -1.16 -34.96
C GLY A 553 17.15 -0.14 -33.90
N VAL A 554 17.97 -0.02 -32.85
CA VAL A 554 17.80 0.99 -31.79
C VAL A 554 17.82 2.41 -32.38
N ALA A 555 18.83 2.74 -33.20
CA ALA A 555 18.92 4.05 -33.85
C ALA A 555 17.71 4.34 -34.76
N ARG A 556 17.26 3.34 -35.53
CA ARG A 556 16.06 3.45 -36.38
C ARG A 556 14.79 3.76 -35.59
N ARG A 557 14.55 3.08 -34.46
CA ARG A 557 13.40 3.39 -33.59
C ARG A 557 13.48 4.81 -33.05
N PHE A 558 14.65 5.22 -32.58
CA PHE A 558 14.79 6.55 -32.02
C PHE A 558 14.71 7.69 -33.04
N GLN A 559 15.05 7.48 -34.32
CA GLN A 559 14.75 8.46 -35.37
C GLN A 559 13.25 8.79 -35.40
N ARG A 560 12.39 7.81 -35.10
CA ARG A 560 10.95 8.03 -35.02
C ARG A 560 10.54 8.85 -33.81
N LEU A 561 11.38 9.06 -32.79
CA LEU A 561 11.05 10.01 -31.72
C LEU A 561 10.76 11.40 -32.30
N ALA A 562 11.43 11.78 -33.41
CA ALA A 562 11.07 12.91 -34.26
C ALA A 562 10.87 14.24 -33.49
N GLY A 563 11.77 14.53 -32.54
CA GLY A 563 11.74 15.76 -31.75
C GLY A 563 10.58 15.86 -30.76
N ARG A 564 9.92 14.74 -30.41
CA ARG A 564 8.84 14.74 -29.43
C ARG A 564 9.35 14.72 -28.00
N PRO A 565 8.68 15.41 -27.07
CA PRO A 565 9.13 15.50 -25.69
C PRO A 565 9.27 14.13 -25.03
N LEU A 566 10.37 13.95 -24.31
CA LEU A 566 10.69 12.74 -23.58
C LEU A 566 11.07 13.12 -22.15
N PHE A 567 10.38 12.59 -21.16
CA PHE A 567 10.75 12.73 -19.76
C PHE A 567 11.21 11.39 -19.23
N ILE A 568 12.42 11.33 -18.70
CA ILE A 568 12.97 10.11 -18.13
C ILE A 568 13.36 10.35 -16.68
N LEU A 569 12.85 9.47 -15.82
CA LEU A 569 13.06 9.47 -14.38
C LEU A 569 13.86 8.21 -14.02
N GLY A 570 15.18 8.36 -13.83
CA GLY A 570 16.14 7.26 -13.69
C GLY A 570 16.93 6.94 -14.97
N GLY A 571 18.23 6.58 -14.86
CA GLY A 571 19.06 6.19 -16.02
C GLY A 571 19.94 7.29 -16.64
N ARG A 572 20.49 8.22 -15.85
CA ARG A 572 21.23 9.39 -16.38
C ARG A 572 22.46 9.06 -17.25
N GLY A 573 23.32 8.12 -16.84
CA GLY A 573 24.65 7.99 -17.45
C GLY A 573 24.73 7.45 -18.89
N GLU A 574 23.82 6.56 -19.30
CA GLU A 574 23.82 6.02 -20.66
C GLU A 574 22.95 6.86 -21.61
N ILE A 575 21.87 7.44 -21.08
CA ILE A 575 20.96 8.28 -21.86
C ILE A 575 21.58 9.62 -22.18
N GLU A 576 22.35 10.22 -21.27
CA GLU A 576 23.10 11.45 -21.56
C GLU A 576 24.11 11.23 -22.70
N LYS A 577 24.80 10.09 -22.73
CA LYS A 577 25.73 9.73 -23.81
C LYS A 577 25.02 9.54 -25.15
N LEU A 578 23.89 8.86 -25.15
CA LEU A 578 23.09 8.65 -26.36
C LEU A 578 22.51 9.97 -26.88
N ASN A 579 22.02 10.83 -25.97
CA ASN A 579 21.44 12.11 -26.31
C ASN A 579 22.48 13.15 -26.78
N ALA A 580 23.76 13.01 -26.38
CA ALA A 580 24.84 13.85 -26.90
C ALA A 580 25.00 13.74 -28.42
N THR A 581 24.58 12.62 -29.02
CA THR A 581 24.61 12.40 -30.47
C THR A 581 23.27 12.71 -31.13
N LEU A 582 22.17 12.45 -30.44
CA LEU A 582 20.83 12.42 -31.06
C LEU A 582 19.98 13.66 -30.75
N HIS A 583 20.41 14.49 -29.81
CA HIS A 583 19.85 15.82 -29.50
C HIS A 583 18.33 15.84 -29.33
N TRP A 584 17.77 14.85 -28.63
CA TRP A 584 16.35 14.80 -28.33
C TRP A 584 15.95 15.85 -27.28
N PRO A 585 14.69 16.30 -27.29
CA PRO A 585 14.14 17.16 -26.24
C PRO A 585 13.80 16.31 -25.01
N VAL A 586 14.85 15.82 -24.34
CA VAL A 586 14.75 14.97 -23.16
C VAL A 586 14.94 15.78 -21.87
N GLU A 587 14.00 15.64 -20.95
CA GLU A 587 14.12 16.10 -19.57
C GLU A 587 14.50 14.92 -18.67
N LEU A 588 15.66 15.01 -18.01
CA LEU A 588 16.22 13.94 -17.20
C LEU A 588 16.15 14.25 -15.70
N LEU A 589 15.40 13.42 -14.98
CA LEU A 589 15.35 13.47 -13.53
C LEU A 589 16.03 12.24 -12.93
N ALA A 590 16.82 12.45 -11.88
CA ALA A 590 17.41 11.33 -11.15
C ALA A 590 16.29 10.50 -10.51
N LYS A 591 16.49 9.18 -10.42
CA LYS A 591 15.56 8.31 -9.71
C LYS A 591 15.55 8.70 -8.22
N PRO A 592 14.41 9.16 -7.68
CA PRO A 592 14.33 9.76 -6.35
C PRO A 592 14.09 8.75 -5.25
N HIS A 593 13.69 7.54 -5.62
CA HIS A 593 13.44 6.45 -4.71
C HIS A 593 14.22 5.20 -5.14
N ARG A 594 14.91 4.44 -4.29
CA ARG A 594 15.56 3.16 -4.63
C ARG A 594 14.57 2.14 -5.18
N ASN A 595 13.31 2.24 -4.76
CA ASN A 595 12.25 1.31 -5.11
C ASN A 595 12.11 1.21 -6.61
N HIS A 596 12.14 -0.01 -7.12
CA HIS A 596 11.79 -0.35 -8.48
C HIS A 596 10.28 -0.62 -8.51
N ASN A 597 9.46 0.41 -8.32
CA ASN A 597 8.02 0.28 -8.15
C ASN A 597 7.26 1.52 -8.64
N VAL A 598 6.22 1.30 -9.45
CA VAL A 598 5.33 2.33 -10.02
C VAL A 598 4.53 3.13 -9.00
N SER A 599 4.39 2.62 -7.78
CA SER A 599 3.59 3.26 -6.74
C SER A 599 4.17 4.61 -6.30
N TRP A 600 5.34 5.02 -6.80
CA TRP A 600 5.89 6.35 -6.52
C TRP A 600 4.97 7.46 -7.00
N ALA A 601 4.30 7.23 -8.14
CA ALA A 601 3.34 8.18 -8.68
C ALA A 601 2.09 8.33 -7.79
N LEU A 602 1.84 7.39 -6.88
CA LEU A 602 0.72 7.48 -5.94
C LEU A 602 1.01 8.40 -4.75
N ARG A 603 2.23 8.94 -4.64
CA ARG A 603 2.72 9.65 -3.45
C ARG A 603 3.11 11.08 -3.76
N ALA A 604 2.96 11.96 -2.77
CA ALA A 604 3.32 13.37 -2.87
C ALA A 604 4.84 13.53 -2.81
N THR A 605 5.49 13.40 -3.97
CA THR A 605 6.94 13.61 -4.12
C THR A 605 7.23 14.85 -4.99
N PRO A 606 8.38 15.52 -4.80
CA PRO A 606 8.82 16.61 -5.67
C PRO A 606 8.90 16.22 -7.15
N GLU A 607 9.24 14.97 -7.44
CA GLU A 607 9.38 14.47 -8.80
C GLU A 607 8.04 14.26 -9.47
N ARG A 608 7.02 13.82 -8.71
CA ARG A 608 5.65 13.77 -9.24
C ARG A 608 5.14 15.17 -9.57
N ALA A 609 5.48 16.17 -8.76
CA ALA A 609 5.15 17.57 -9.08
C ALA A 609 5.84 18.05 -10.37
N GLN A 610 7.11 17.69 -10.58
CA GLN A 610 7.83 18.01 -11.82
C GLN A 610 7.22 17.31 -13.04
N VAL A 611 6.86 16.03 -12.92
CA VAL A 611 6.18 15.29 -14.00
C VAL A 611 4.82 15.91 -14.33
N ARG A 612 4.05 16.35 -13.33
CA ARG A 612 2.78 17.06 -13.56
C ARG A 612 2.97 18.37 -14.30
N ALA A 613 3.93 19.19 -13.86
CA ALA A 613 4.26 20.44 -14.55
C ALA A 613 4.76 20.19 -15.98
N TRP A 614 5.51 19.10 -16.21
CA TRP A 614 5.93 18.71 -17.55
C TRP A 614 4.76 18.29 -18.43
N LEU A 615 3.86 17.44 -17.93
CA LEU A 615 2.65 17.02 -18.64
C LEU A 615 1.79 18.23 -19.05
N GLU A 616 1.62 19.20 -18.15
CA GLU A 616 0.90 20.45 -18.47
C GLU A 616 1.55 21.22 -19.62
N ARG A 617 2.88 21.36 -19.63
CA ARG A 617 3.60 22.06 -20.71
C ARG A 617 3.50 21.34 -22.05
N VAL A 618 3.73 20.03 -22.10
CA VAL A 618 3.82 19.29 -23.37
C VAL A 618 2.45 18.99 -23.98
N LEU A 619 1.39 19.05 -23.18
CA LEU A 619 0.01 18.85 -23.60
C LEU A 619 -0.77 20.16 -23.71
N ALA A 620 -0.14 21.30 -23.43
CA ALA A 620 -0.71 22.60 -23.70
C ALA A 620 -1.07 22.71 -25.20
N PRO A 621 -2.21 23.34 -25.54
CA PRO A 621 -2.51 23.67 -26.92
C PRO A 621 -1.37 24.50 -27.53
N PRO A 622 -1.10 24.40 -28.84
CA PRO A 622 -0.16 25.29 -29.50
C PRO A 622 -0.53 26.75 -29.19
N ALA A 623 0.46 27.58 -28.85
CA ALA A 623 0.25 29.01 -28.72
C ALA A 623 -0.38 29.53 -30.03
N ARG A 624 -1.51 30.22 -29.91
CA ARG A 624 -2.25 30.77 -31.05
C ARG A 624 -1.48 31.88 -31.74
#